data_AF-A0A938SGP3-F1
#
_entry.id   AF-A0A938SGP3-F1
#
_cell.length_a   1.000
_cell.length_b   1.000
_cell.length_c   1.000
_cell.angle_alpha   90.00
_cell.angle_beta   90.00
_cell.angle_gamma   90.00
#
_symmetry.space_group_name_H-M   'P 1'
#
loop_
_entity.id
_entity.type
_entity.pdbx_description
1 polymer ?
#
loop_
_entity_poly.entity_id
_entity_poly.type
_entity_poly.pdbx_seq_one_letter_code
_entity_poly.pdbx_strand_id
1 'polypeptide(L)'
;MAKTSRTYYTDERIATGRANVQKYDWAKAIHKRIFKTGDPIRYYIGPHYTAADRFATQSDEFLWLLLPTTRIPRVYPHERRALCPVHGAAVRAKNVWCPWNIEPIAHPYQVQCMLGGEWYPSNRFAEGDLTSGEFPDDGSGYAGKDGRYYFLSEYTHMVYGSVVIPTLRSLSQAYLLSGDAKYARKGCILLARLAMEYPNYGWDDPRLENRFERTYLGPYNNQHPHYSWKKGGMITDLIWETFCLEATAYAYDALYDALDDPKALAFVKSKGMPVSSGDDLRRYIETYIFRAAMRGLELGWIHGNEGFHQAAALAVALVLDDYSDQRPNSQDMVNYAYHGSGQSAFMIINSTHRDGGGHESAGYNTIKLDFIRVNRLMAEIRRRHPNRFADDRYPDLFDNPKAKAIFDHHIDMMVDGRFIVPVGDA
;
A
#
# COMPACT_ATOMS: atom_id res chain seq x y z
N MET A 1 13.55 5.07 21.02
CA MET A 1 12.55 5.34 19.97
C MET A 1 13.26 6.05 18.84
N ALA A 2 12.93 5.68 17.61
CA ALA A 2 13.65 6.10 16.41
C ALA A 2 13.46 7.59 16.08
N LYS A 3 12.23 8.10 16.24
CA LYS A 3 11.87 9.51 16.06
C LYS A 3 11.07 10.05 17.23
N THR A 4 10.94 11.36 17.28
CA THR A 4 10.16 12.10 18.30
C THR A 4 9.04 12.95 17.71
N SER A 5 9.03 13.15 16.39
CA SER A 5 8.03 13.93 15.68
C SER A 5 8.00 13.56 14.19
N ARG A 6 7.03 14.11 13.47
CA ARG A 6 6.85 13.95 12.02
C ARG A 6 8.11 14.33 11.24
N THR A 7 8.44 13.55 10.22
CA THR A 7 9.65 13.71 9.41
C THR A 7 9.35 14.06 7.95
N TYR A 8 8.33 13.45 7.34
CA TYR A 8 7.94 13.73 5.95
C TYR A 8 6.96 14.91 5.85
N TYR A 9 5.92 14.95 6.69
CA TYR A 9 4.96 16.05 6.75
C TYR A 9 5.40 17.10 7.77
N THR A 10 6.42 17.88 7.39
CA THR A 10 6.88 19.04 8.17
C THR A 10 5.79 20.10 8.30
N ASP A 11 5.89 20.94 9.33
CA ASP A 11 4.95 22.05 9.53
C ASP A 11 4.94 23.01 8.32
N GLU A 12 6.08 23.24 7.69
CA GLU A 12 6.20 24.01 6.45
C GLU A 12 5.41 23.38 5.28
N ARG A 13 5.53 22.07 5.06
CA ARG A 13 4.79 21.35 4.01
C ARG A 13 3.29 21.43 4.25
N ILE A 14 2.85 21.36 5.50
CA ILE A 14 1.42 21.45 5.87
C ILE A 14 0.91 22.87 5.68
N ALA A 15 1.64 23.88 6.16
CA ALA A 15 1.28 25.28 5.96
C ALA A 15 1.19 25.60 4.46
N THR A 16 2.15 25.12 3.66
CA THR A 16 2.14 25.25 2.20
C THR A 16 0.93 24.56 1.58
N GLY A 17 0.60 23.33 2.01
CA GLY A 17 -0.57 22.60 1.55
C GLY A 17 -1.87 23.36 1.83
N ARG A 18 -2.05 23.88 3.05
CA ARG A 18 -3.21 24.68 3.46
C ARG A 18 -3.31 25.98 2.66
N ALA A 19 -2.20 26.69 2.45
CA ALA A 19 -2.17 27.90 1.64
C ALA A 19 -2.51 27.63 0.17
N ASN A 20 -1.99 26.55 -0.40
CA ASN A 20 -2.27 26.15 -1.78
C ASN A 20 -3.76 25.86 -1.99
N VAL A 21 -4.43 25.18 -1.04
CA VAL A 21 -5.88 24.90 -1.11
C VAL A 21 -6.69 26.20 -1.18
N GLN A 22 -6.26 27.27 -0.51
CA GLN A 22 -6.96 28.56 -0.60
C GLN A 22 -6.72 29.26 -1.95
N LYS A 23 -5.50 29.11 -2.50
CA LYS A 23 -5.03 29.89 -3.65
C LYS A 23 -5.33 29.26 -5.02
N TYR A 24 -5.10 27.97 -5.18
CA TYR A 24 -5.04 27.34 -6.50
C TYR A 24 -6.17 26.34 -6.75
N ASP A 25 -6.75 26.37 -7.94
CA ASP A 25 -7.88 25.50 -8.29
C ASP A 25 -7.50 24.01 -8.37
N TRP A 26 -6.29 23.69 -8.81
CA TRP A 26 -5.77 22.32 -8.77
C TRP A 26 -5.72 21.79 -7.33
N ALA A 27 -5.33 22.63 -6.37
CA ALA A 27 -5.24 22.24 -4.97
C ALA A 27 -6.63 22.09 -4.34
N LYS A 28 -7.59 22.97 -4.69
CA LYS A 28 -9.01 22.81 -4.32
C LYS A 28 -9.60 21.52 -4.88
N ALA A 29 -9.25 21.14 -6.11
CA ALA A 29 -9.69 19.89 -6.71
C ALA A 29 -9.14 18.67 -5.98
N ILE A 30 -7.84 18.66 -5.62
CA ILE A 30 -7.24 17.61 -4.78
C ILE A 30 -7.89 17.57 -3.40
N HIS A 31 -8.13 18.72 -2.77
CA HIS A 31 -8.84 18.79 -1.50
C HIS A 31 -10.25 18.19 -1.61
N LYS A 32 -11.03 18.55 -2.64
CA LYS A 32 -12.35 17.94 -2.89
C LYS A 32 -12.25 16.42 -3.09
N ARG A 33 -11.22 15.96 -3.80
CA ARG A 33 -10.95 14.54 -4.03
C ARG A 33 -10.68 13.80 -2.72
N ILE A 34 -9.83 14.35 -1.84
CA ILE A 34 -9.51 13.77 -0.52
C ILE A 34 -10.74 13.74 0.39
N PHE A 35 -11.48 14.85 0.49
CA PHE A 35 -12.55 14.96 1.48
C PHE A 35 -13.85 14.32 1.03
N LYS A 36 -14.28 14.58 -0.22
CA LYS A 36 -15.67 14.41 -0.63
C LYS A 36 -15.90 13.30 -1.65
N THR A 37 -15.01 13.13 -2.64
CA THR A 37 -15.32 12.24 -3.78
C THR A 37 -14.57 10.92 -3.73
N GLY A 38 -13.29 10.92 -3.32
CA GLY A 38 -12.40 9.78 -3.55
C GLY A 38 -12.24 9.45 -5.03
N ASP A 39 -11.71 8.25 -5.29
CA ASP A 39 -11.50 7.67 -6.60
C ASP A 39 -12.44 6.47 -6.84
N PRO A 40 -12.83 6.21 -8.10
CA PRO A 40 -13.62 5.03 -8.41
C PRO A 40 -12.79 3.75 -8.25
N ILE A 41 -13.39 2.74 -7.63
CA ILE A 41 -12.82 1.39 -7.55
C ILE A 41 -13.06 0.72 -8.90
N ARG A 42 -11.99 0.28 -9.57
CA ARG A 42 -12.05 -0.39 -10.88
C ARG A 42 -11.37 -1.76 -10.92
N TYR A 43 -10.52 -2.03 -9.93
CA TYR A 43 -9.69 -3.23 -9.88
C TYR A 43 -9.29 -3.52 -8.42
N TYR A 44 -8.38 -4.47 -8.19
CA TYR A 44 -7.85 -4.73 -6.84
C TYR A 44 -7.08 -3.54 -6.26
N ILE A 45 -6.48 -2.74 -7.13
CA ILE A 45 -5.62 -1.62 -6.76
C ILE A 45 -5.73 -0.50 -7.80
N GLY A 46 -5.44 0.74 -7.41
CA GLY A 46 -5.47 1.90 -8.32
C GLY A 46 -6.00 3.20 -7.71
N PRO A 47 -7.07 3.17 -6.90
CA PRO A 47 -7.51 4.37 -6.17
C PRO A 47 -6.37 4.96 -5.32
N HIS A 48 -6.18 6.26 -5.38
CA HIS A 48 -5.26 6.96 -4.48
C HIS A 48 -5.99 7.48 -3.24
N TYR A 49 -7.26 7.83 -3.37
CA TYR A 49 -8.06 8.42 -2.31
C TYR A 49 -9.43 7.74 -2.19
N THR A 50 -9.93 7.63 -0.96
CA THR A 50 -11.36 7.51 -0.67
C THR A 50 -11.90 8.87 -0.23
N ALA A 51 -13.22 9.00 -0.06
CA ALA A 51 -13.81 10.20 0.52
C ALA A 51 -13.62 10.19 2.06
N ALA A 52 -12.68 10.97 2.58
CA ALA A 52 -12.38 11.03 4.01
C ALA A 52 -13.62 11.34 4.86
N ASP A 53 -14.52 12.22 4.40
CA ASP A 53 -15.76 12.55 5.12
C ASP A 53 -16.65 11.33 5.28
N ARG A 54 -16.81 10.54 4.22
CA ARG A 54 -17.66 9.34 4.18
C ARG A 54 -17.18 8.25 5.14
N PHE A 55 -15.86 8.09 5.25
CA PHE A 55 -15.27 7.12 6.18
C PHE A 55 -15.20 7.65 7.61
N ALA A 56 -14.97 8.95 7.80
CA ALA A 56 -14.90 9.56 9.13
C ALA A 56 -16.23 9.51 9.91
N THR A 57 -17.37 9.43 9.21
CA THR A 57 -18.70 9.31 9.84
C THR A 57 -19.05 7.88 10.29
N GLN A 58 -18.28 6.87 9.87
CA GLN A 58 -18.54 5.48 10.25
C GLN A 58 -18.18 5.24 11.72
N SER A 59 -18.59 4.12 12.31
CA SER A 59 -18.22 3.76 13.69
C SER A 59 -16.73 3.40 13.81
N ASP A 60 -16.17 3.46 15.02
CA ASP A 60 -14.79 2.99 15.25
C ASP A 60 -14.68 1.47 14.96
N GLU A 61 -15.74 0.71 15.24
CA GLU A 61 -15.86 -0.70 14.88
C GLU A 61 -15.78 -0.94 13.38
N PHE A 62 -16.49 -0.13 12.58
CA PHE A 62 -16.45 -0.25 11.13
C PHE A 62 -15.04 -0.01 10.60
N LEU A 63 -14.34 1.04 11.06
CA LEU A 63 -12.96 1.30 10.63
C LEU A 63 -12.03 0.15 11.04
N TRP A 64 -12.24 -0.43 12.21
CA TRP A 64 -11.49 -1.60 12.66
C TRP A 64 -11.73 -2.83 11.77
N LEU A 65 -12.97 -3.07 11.35
CA LEU A 65 -13.32 -4.22 10.50
C LEU A 65 -13.15 -3.95 9.00
N LEU A 66 -12.82 -2.71 8.61
CA LEU A 66 -12.58 -2.32 7.21
C LEU A 66 -11.38 -3.05 6.61
N LEU A 67 -10.36 -3.36 7.43
CA LEU A 67 -9.33 -4.34 7.07
C LEU A 67 -9.75 -5.72 7.58
N PRO A 68 -10.16 -6.64 6.69
CA PRO A 68 -10.43 -8.03 7.04
C PRO A 68 -9.20 -8.71 7.61
N THR A 69 -9.41 -9.79 8.36
CA THR A 69 -8.28 -10.58 8.84
C THR A 69 -7.41 -11.09 7.69
N THR A 70 -6.09 -11.09 7.88
CA THR A 70 -5.13 -11.64 6.93
C THR A 70 -5.07 -13.17 6.97
N ARG A 71 -5.87 -13.81 7.82
CA ARG A 71 -6.09 -15.26 7.82
C ARG A 71 -6.93 -15.76 6.64
N ILE A 72 -7.71 -14.88 5.99
CA ILE A 72 -8.39 -15.22 4.73
C ILE A 72 -7.34 -15.19 3.61
N PRO A 73 -7.09 -16.32 2.90
CA PRO A 73 -6.16 -16.35 1.79
C PRO A 73 -6.60 -15.42 0.65
N ARG A 74 -5.65 -14.68 0.07
CA ARG A 74 -5.88 -13.80 -1.10
C ARG A 74 -5.48 -14.44 -2.43
N VAL A 75 -4.76 -15.55 -2.35
CA VAL A 75 -4.39 -16.39 -3.49
C VAL A 75 -5.24 -17.64 -3.45
N TYR A 76 -5.77 -17.98 -4.61
CA TYR A 76 -6.58 -19.17 -4.85
C TYR A 76 -6.24 -19.68 -6.27
N PRO A 77 -6.65 -20.91 -6.64
CA PRO A 77 -6.26 -21.51 -7.91
C PRO A 77 -6.61 -20.64 -9.12
N HIS A 78 -5.65 -20.47 -10.03
CA HIS A 78 -5.71 -19.49 -11.12
C HIS A 78 -6.89 -19.74 -12.06
N GLU A 79 -7.20 -21.00 -12.33
CA GLU A 79 -8.32 -21.45 -13.15
C GLU A 79 -9.69 -21.09 -12.58
N ARG A 80 -9.77 -20.74 -11.29
CA ARG A 80 -11.00 -20.32 -10.62
C ARG A 80 -11.22 -18.80 -10.63
N ARG A 81 -10.29 -18.04 -11.21
CA ARG A 81 -10.40 -16.58 -11.35
C ARG A 81 -11.45 -16.20 -12.40
N ALA A 82 -12.15 -15.09 -12.13
CA ALA A 82 -13.16 -14.52 -13.00
C ALA A 82 -14.27 -15.53 -13.40
N LEU A 83 -14.87 -16.16 -12.39
CA LEU A 83 -16.01 -17.07 -12.49
C LEU A 83 -17.11 -16.68 -11.50
N CYS A 84 -18.36 -16.60 -11.94
CA CYS A 84 -19.53 -16.38 -11.09
C CYS A 84 -20.39 -17.65 -11.00
N PRO A 85 -20.95 -18.01 -9.84
CA PRO A 85 -21.76 -19.24 -9.70
C PRO A 85 -23.03 -19.26 -10.56
N VAL A 86 -23.53 -18.08 -10.95
CA VAL A 86 -24.73 -17.94 -11.80
C VAL A 86 -24.34 -17.77 -13.28
N HIS A 87 -23.27 -17.02 -13.57
CA HIS A 87 -22.93 -16.61 -14.93
C HIS A 87 -21.69 -17.31 -15.53
N GLY A 88 -21.03 -18.18 -14.76
CA GLY A 88 -19.81 -18.86 -15.15
C GLY A 88 -18.73 -17.89 -15.65
N ALA A 89 -18.09 -18.23 -16.76
CA ALA A 89 -17.04 -17.42 -17.38
C ALA A 89 -17.56 -16.23 -18.22
N ALA A 90 -18.88 -16.08 -18.41
CA ALA A 90 -19.45 -14.97 -19.20
C ALA A 90 -19.11 -13.61 -18.59
N VAL A 91 -18.87 -13.57 -17.28
CA VAL A 91 -18.41 -12.38 -16.55
C VAL A 91 -17.11 -11.78 -17.08
N ARG A 92 -16.30 -12.57 -17.80
CA ARG A 92 -15.05 -12.11 -18.42
C ARG A 92 -15.27 -11.06 -19.51
N ALA A 93 -16.50 -10.95 -20.04
CA ALA A 93 -16.89 -9.84 -20.92
C ALA A 93 -16.87 -8.47 -20.20
N LYS A 94 -16.94 -8.44 -18.86
CA LYS A 94 -16.79 -7.21 -18.06
C LYS A 94 -15.34 -6.97 -17.67
N ASN A 95 -14.66 -8.00 -17.18
CA ASN A 95 -13.23 -7.96 -16.86
C ASN A 95 -12.69 -9.40 -16.79
N VAL A 96 -11.61 -9.68 -17.54
CA VAL A 96 -11.03 -11.04 -17.62
C VAL A 96 -10.32 -11.50 -16.35
N TRP A 97 -10.02 -10.58 -15.43
CA TRP A 97 -9.25 -10.83 -14.21
C TRP A 97 -10.03 -10.62 -12.91
N CYS A 98 -10.87 -9.58 -12.87
CA CYS A 98 -11.60 -9.14 -11.68
C CYS A 98 -12.99 -8.61 -12.06
N PRO A 99 -13.96 -9.50 -12.38
CA PRO A 99 -15.31 -9.10 -12.79
C PRO A 99 -16.23 -8.80 -11.59
N TRP A 100 -15.67 -8.15 -10.57
CA TRP A 100 -16.31 -7.91 -9.27
C TRP A 100 -16.26 -6.43 -8.90
N ASN A 101 -17.36 -5.89 -8.36
CA ASN A 101 -17.35 -4.61 -7.64
C ASN A 101 -17.35 -4.86 -6.12
N ILE A 102 -16.96 -3.85 -5.34
CA ILE A 102 -17.13 -3.84 -3.88
C ILE A 102 -17.72 -2.50 -3.44
N GLU A 103 -18.52 -2.50 -2.37
CA GLU A 103 -19.00 -1.29 -1.69
C GLU A 103 -18.98 -1.51 -0.17
N PRO A 104 -17.81 -1.37 0.48
CA PRO A 104 -17.59 -1.87 1.85
C PRO A 104 -18.48 -1.25 2.92
N ILE A 105 -19.08 -0.07 2.68
CA ILE A 105 -19.97 0.57 3.67
C ILE A 105 -21.36 -0.07 3.64
N ALA A 106 -21.92 -0.30 2.45
CA ALA A 106 -23.27 -0.87 2.32
C ALA A 106 -23.25 -2.41 2.28
N HIS A 107 -22.16 -2.99 1.75
CA HIS A 107 -21.97 -4.41 1.51
C HIS A 107 -20.60 -4.87 2.03
N PRO A 108 -20.34 -4.78 3.35
CA PRO A 108 -19.10 -5.23 3.93
C PRO A 108 -18.94 -6.75 3.72
N TYR A 109 -17.73 -7.19 3.38
CA TYR A 109 -17.39 -8.60 3.14
C TYR A 109 -18.14 -9.24 1.95
N GLN A 110 -18.58 -8.44 0.99
CA GLN A 110 -19.23 -8.94 -0.22
C GLN A 110 -18.62 -8.36 -1.51
N VAL A 111 -18.62 -9.16 -2.57
CA VAL A 111 -18.37 -8.77 -3.95
C VAL A 111 -19.67 -8.78 -4.75
N GLN A 112 -19.82 -7.84 -5.68
CA GLN A 112 -20.93 -7.80 -6.61
C GLN A 112 -20.51 -8.29 -7.98
N CYS A 113 -21.26 -9.21 -8.59
CA CYS A 113 -21.05 -9.62 -9.97
C CYS A 113 -21.27 -8.44 -10.93
N MET A 114 -20.28 -8.08 -11.74
CA MET A 114 -20.42 -7.00 -12.73
C MET A 114 -21.40 -7.32 -13.88
N LEU A 115 -21.76 -8.59 -14.06
CA LEU A 115 -22.67 -9.01 -15.13
C LEU A 115 -24.13 -9.05 -14.68
N GLY A 116 -24.43 -9.69 -13.55
CA GLY A 116 -25.81 -9.85 -13.04
C GLY A 116 -26.19 -8.94 -11.87
N GLY A 117 -25.22 -8.31 -11.21
CA GLY A 117 -25.48 -7.37 -10.11
C GLY A 117 -25.74 -8.02 -8.74
N GLU A 118 -25.71 -9.35 -8.64
CA GLU A 118 -25.87 -10.09 -7.38
C GLU A 118 -24.66 -9.92 -6.45
N TRP A 119 -24.90 -10.00 -5.16
CA TRP A 119 -23.88 -9.91 -4.10
C TRP A 119 -23.55 -11.27 -3.53
N TYR A 120 -22.26 -11.53 -3.34
CA TYR A 120 -21.71 -12.76 -2.78
C TYR A 120 -20.66 -12.45 -1.71
N PRO A 121 -20.49 -13.28 -0.67
CA PRO A 121 -21.31 -14.46 -0.44
C PRO A 121 -22.69 -14.08 0.13
N SER A 122 -23.58 -15.06 0.24
CA SER A 122 -24.94 -14.85 0.78
C SER A 122 -24.99 -14.75 2.30
N ASN A 123 -24.01 -15.34 3.00
CA ASN A 123 -23.91 -15.31 4.46
C ASN A 123 -23.39 -13.96 4.97
N ARG A 124 -23.74 -13.63 6.21
CA ARG A 124 -23.27 -12.41 6.88
C ARG A 124 -21.96 -12.68 7.62
N PHE A 125 -20.88 -12.86 6.87
CA PHE A 125 -19.55 -13.21 7.40
C PHE A 125 -19.09 -12.28 8.54
N ALA A 126 -19.29 -10.97 8.39
CA ALA A 126 -18.91 -9.98 9.41
C ALA A 126 -19.66 -10.14 10.74
N GLU A 127 -20.82 -10.80 10.74
CA GLU A 127 -21.66 -11.09 11.91
C GLU A 127 -21.40 -12.50 12.47
N GLY A 128 -20.43 -13.23 11.93
CA GLY A 128 -20.09 -14.60 12.34
C GLY A 128 -20.97 -15.69 11.71
N ASP A 129 -21.82 -15.35 10.76
CA ASP A 129 -22.57 -16.33 9.97
C ASP A 129 -21.70 -16.85 8.83
N LEU A 130 -21.45 -18.16 8.82
CA LEU A 130 -20.53 -18.83 7.87
C LEU A 130 -21.26 -19.71 6.85
N THR A 131 -22.57 -19.91 6.97
CA THR A 131 -23.26 -20.99 6.24
C THR A 131 -24.60 -20.61 5.64
N SER A 132 -25.17 -19.45 5.98
CA SER A 132 -26.52 -19.11 5.50
C SER A 132 -26.59 -18.68 4.03
N GLY A 133 -27.77 -18.87 3.45
CA GLY A 133 -28.09 -18.51 2.08
C GLY A 133 -27.62 -19.52 1.02
N GLU A 134 -27.79 -19.17 -0.25
CA GLU A 134 -27.55 -20.07 -1.38
C GLU A 134 -26.07 -20.22 -1.75
N PHE A 135 -25.26 -19.19 -1.50
CA PHE A 135 -23.85 -19.09 -1.87
C PHE A 135 -22.95 -18.71 -0.68
N PRO A 136 -22.93 -19.49 0.42
CA PRO A 136 -22.15 -19.15 1.61
C PRO A 136 -20.65 -19.33 1.41
N ASP A 137 -19.84 -18.42 1.95
CA ASP A 137 -18.38 -18.51 2.00
C ASP A 137 -17.89 -18.31 3.45
N ASP A 138 -17.14 -19.28 3.95
CA ASP A 138 -16.60 -19.32 5.32
C ASP A 138 -15.17 -18.75 5.42
N GLY A 139 -14.64 -18.20 4.32
CA GLY A 139 -13.28 -17.71 4.19
C GLY A 139 -12.36 -18.69 3.45
N SER A 140 -12.79 -19.93 3.25
CA SER A 140 -12.11 -20.92 2.41
C SER A 140 -12.68 -21.01 0.99
N GLY A 141 -13.74 -20.27 0.68
CA GLY A 141 -14.49 -20.29 -0.57
C GLY A 141 -15.77 -21.14 -0.51
N TYR A 142 -16.81 -20.73 -1.22
CA TYR A 142 -18.06 -21.48 -1.42
C TYR A 142 -17.85 -22.72 -2.30
N ALA A 143 -18.21 -23.91 -1.80
CA ALA A 143 -18.20 -25.15 -2.57
C ALA A 143 -19.47 -25.28 -3.44
N GLY A 144 -19.41 -24.76 -4.66
CA GLY A 144 -20.50 -24.84 -5.65
C GLY A 144 -20.52 -26.14 -6.45
N LYS A 145 -21.57 -26.31 -7.27
CA LYS A 145 -21.80 -27.52 -8.10
C LYS A 145 -20.70 -27.80 -9.12
N ASP A 146 -20.08 -26.74 -9.65
CA ASP A 146 -19.06 -26.76 -10.70
C ASP A 146 -17.68 -26.32 -10.18
N GLY A 147 -17.49 -26.37 -8.86
CA GLY A 147 -16.24 -26.09 -8.17
C GLY A 147 -16.36 -24.97 -7.16
N ARG A 148 -15.20 -24.55 -6.64
CA ARG A 148 -15.13 -23.58 -5.55
C ARG A 148 -15.10 -22.13 -6.05
N TYR A 149 -15.75 -21.22 -5.31
CA TYR A 149 -15.80 -19.79 -5.57
C TYR A 149 -15.25 -19.02 -4.36
N TYR A 150 -14.35 -18.07 -4.57
CA TYR A 150 -13.57 -17.46 -3.49
C TYR A 150 -13.99 -16.00 -3.25
N PHE A 151 -15.25 -15.76 -2.88
CA PHE A 151 -15.82 -14.42 -2.77
C PHE A 151 -15.11 -13.57 -1.72
N LEU A 152 -14.80 -14.16 -0.56
CA LEU A 152 -14.10 -13.46 0.50
C LEU A 152 -12.62 -13.22 0.15
N SER A 153 -11.95 -14.13 -0.55
CA SER A 153 -10.60 -13.89 -1.07
C SER A 153 -10.57 -12.71 -2.04
N GLU A 154 -11.55 -12.62 -2.95
CA GLU A 154 -11.69 -11.49 -3.88
C GLU A 154 -11.93 -10.18 -3.13
N TYR A 155 -12.91 -10.16 -2.22
CA TYR A 155 -13.23 -8.98 -1.42
C TYR A 155 -12.01 -8.51 -0.61
N THR A 156 -11.38 -9.41 0.15
CA THR A 156 -10.25 -9.06 1.03
C THR A 156 -9.04 -8.55 0.27
N HIS A 157 -8.83 -9.02 -0.96
CA HIS A 157 -7.78 -8.53 -1.83
C HIS A 157 -8.12 -7.13 -2.39
N MET A 158 -9.34 -6.94 -2.89
CA MET A 158 -9.78 -5.64 -3.43
C MET A 158 -9.85 -4.54 -2.37
N VAL A 159 -10.44 -4.84 -1.21
CA VAL A 159 -10.67 -3.83 -0.16
C VAL A 159 -9.35 -3.29 0.38
N TYR A 160 -8.29 -4.09 0.43
CA TYR A 160 -6.99 -3.63 0.91
C TYR A 160 -6.39 -2.56 -0.01
N GLY A 161 -6.20 -2.89 -1.29
CA GLY A 161 -5.53 -2.01 -2.26
C GLY A 161 -6.39 -0.83 -2.71
N SER A 162 -7.72 -0.99 -2.74
CA SER A 162 -8.64 0.02 -3.27
C SER A 162 -9.37 0.83 -2.20
N VAL A 163 -9.36 0.40 -0.94
CA VAL A 163 -10.13 1.07 0.13
C VAL A 163 -9.30 1.31 1.39
N VAL A 164 -8.64 0.31 1.97
CA VAL A 164 -7.89 0.46 3.23
C VAL A 164 -6.72 1.44 3.07
N ILE A 165 -5.82 1.18 2.12
CA ILE A 165 -4.66 2.06 1.88
C ILE A 165 -5.09 3.46 1.44
N PRO A 166 -6.04 3.63 0.49
CA PRO A 166 -6.54 4.95 0.11
C PRO A 166 -7.27 5.67 1.26
N THR A 167 -7.97 4.95 2.14
CA THR A 167 -8.61 5.54 3.34
C THR A 167 -7.60 6.00 4.36
N LEU A 168 -6.53 5.23 4.62
CA LEU A 168 -5.42 5.68 5.45
C LEU A 168 -4.81 6.97 4.92
N ARG A 169 -4.55 7.04 3.60
CA ARG A 169 -4.05 8.26 2.95
C ARG A 169 -5.03 9.43 3.09
N SER A 170 -6.32 9.19 2.86
CA SER A 170 -7.33 10.24 2.84
C SER A 170 -7.59 10.81 4.23
N LEU A 171 -7.74 9.95 5.25
CA LEU A 171 -7.94 10.37 6.63
C LEU A 171 -6.71 11.11 7.18
N SER A 172 -5.50 10.60 6.92
CA SER A 172 -4.27 11.24 7.39
C SER A 172 -4.03 12.61 6.73
N GLN A 173 -4.22 12.74 5.42
CA GLN A 173 -4.09 14.04 4.74
C GLN A 173 -5.23 15.01 5.09
N ALA A 174 -6.47 14.51 5.26
CA ALA A 174 -7.58 15.33 5.73
C ALA A 174 -7.30 15.90 7.12
N TYR A 175 -6.73 15.11 8.03
CA TYR A 175 -6.27 15.60 9.33
C TYR A 175 -5.24 16.71 9.18
N LEU A 176 -4.19 16.53 8.39
CA LEU A 176 -3.16 17.55 8.21
C LEU A 176 -3.71 18.86 7.61
N LEU A 177 -4.61 18.76 6.63
CA LEU A 177 -5.18 19.94 5.96
C LEU A 177 -6.21 20.69 6.83
N SER A 178 -6.96 19.98 7.67
CA SER A 178 -8.06 20.58 8.47
C SER A 178 -7.71 20.83 9.94
N GLY A 179 -6.79 20.06 10.52
CA GLY A 179 -6.57 19.99 11.96
C GLY A 179 -7.66 19.24 12.75
N ASP A 180 -8.67 18.67 12.09
CA ASP A 180 -9.79 18.01 12.77
C ASP A 180 -9.40 16.61 13.27
N ALA A 181 -9.39 16.46 14.60
CA ALA A 181 -9.00 15.24 15.30
C ALA A 181 -9.88 14.02 14.96
N LYS A 182 -11.08 14.20 14.38
CA LYS A 182 -11.92 13.07 13.97
C LYS A 182 -11.22 12.22 12.90
N TYR A 183 -10.59 12.84 11.90
CA TYR A 183 -9.89 12.10 10.84
C TYR A 183 -8.67 11.40 11.41
N ALA A 184 -7.95 12.07 12.33
CA ALA A 184 -6.79 11.52 13.00
C ALA A 184 -7.15 10.24 13.77
N ARG A 185 -8.18 10.30 14.64
CA ARG A 185 -8.62 9.14 15.43
C ARG A 185 -8.98 7.94 14.54
N LYS A 186 -9.75 8.19 13.47
CA LYS A 186 -10.15 7.14 12.51
C LYS A 186 -8.95 6.55 11.77
N GLY A 187 -8.00 7.40 11.38
CA GLY A 187 -6.73 6.99 10.78
C GLY A 187 -5.90 6.13 11.73
N CYS A 188 -5.76 6.54 13.01
CA CYS A 188 -5.04 5.78 14.03
C CYS A 188 -5.64 4.40 14.26
N ILE A 189 -6.98 4.28 14.33
CA ILE A 189 -7.67 2.99 14.49
C ILE A 189 -7.41 2.06 13.29
N LEU A 190 -7.54 2.58 12.07
CA LEU A 190 -7.28 1.78 10.86
C LEU A 190 -5.81 1.37 10.74
N LEU A 191 -4.88 2.24 11.14
CA LEU A 191 -3.45 1.95 11.14
C LEU A 191 -3.07 0.92 12.21
N ALA A 192 -3.68 1.01 13.40
CA ALA A 192 -3.51 0.03 14.46
C ALA A 192 -4.05 -1.34 14.03
N ARG A 193 -5.21 -1.38 13.36
CA ARG A 193 -5.75 -2.60 12.75
C ARG A 193 -4.79 -3.17 11.72
N LEU A 194 -4.24 -2.33 10.86
CA LEU A 194 -3.24 -2.74 9.88
C LEU A 194 -2.05 -3.40 10.58
N ALA A 195 -1.49 -2.79 11.63
CA ALA A 195 -0.38 -3.39 12.37
C ALA A 195 -0.74 -4.73 13.04
N MET A 196 -1.97 -4.87 13.54
CA MET A 196 -2.44 -6.15 14.12
C MET A 196 -2.51 -7.27 13.08
N GLU A 197 -2.88 -6.96 11.84
CA GLU A 197 -3.07 -7.97 10.80
C GLU A 197 -1.86 -8.11 9.86
N TYR A 198 -0.94 -7.14 9.85
CA TYR A 198 0.20 -7.15 8.92
C TYR A 198 1.04 -8.43 9.12
N PRO A 199 1.30 -9.19 8.04
CA PRO A 199 2.01 -10.45 8.13
C PRO A 199 3.52 -10.22 8.27
N ASN A 200 4.27 -11.29 8.51
CA ASN A 200 5.74 -11.24 8.62
C ASN A 200 6.34 -12.59 8.24
N TYR A 201 7.62 -12.59 7.86
CA TYR A 201 8.38 -13.79 7.51
C TYR A 201 9.06 -14.46 8.72
N GLY A 202 8.52 -14.24 9.92
CA GLY A 202 9.10 -14.69 11.17
C GLY A 202 10.12 -13.72 11.78
N TRP A 203 10.46 -14.02 13.02
CA TRP A 203 11.32 -13.21 13.87
C TRP A 203 12.37 -14.09 14.54
N ASP A 204 13.55 -13.53 14.78
CA ASP A 204 14.57 -14.17 15.62
C ASP A 204 14.20 -14.06 17.10
N ASP A 205 13.41 -13.04 17.46
CA ASP A 205 12.86 -12.86 18.80
C ASP A 205 11.60 -13.74 18.97
N PRO A 206 11.64 -14.79 19.80
CA PRO A 206 10.52 -15.72 19.97
C PRO A 206 9.31 -15.10 20.68
N ARG A 207 9.44 -13.86 21.21
CA ARG A 207 8.31 -13.13 21.82
C ARG A 207 7.41 -12.46 20.79
N LEU A 208 7.90 -12.29 19.56
CA LEU A 208 7.13 -11.69 18.47
C LEU A 208 6.33 -12.77 17.74
N GLU A 209 5.07 -12.46 17.46
CA GLU A 209 4.17 -13.39 16.78
C GLU A 209 4.62 -13.63 15.33
N ASN A 210 4.89 -14.88 14.99
CA ASN A 210 5.10 -15.29 13.61
C ASN A 210 3.75 -15.30 12.86
N ARG A 211 3.71 -14.60 11.72
CA ARG A 211 2.51 -14.48 10.88
C ARG A 211 2.78 -14.90 9.43
N PHE A 212 3.70 -15.83 9.21
CA PHE A 212 4.09 -16.30 7.88
C PHE A 212 2.91 -16.81 7.06
N GLU A 213 2.03 -17.63 7.65
CA GLU A 213 0.82 -18.15 7.01
C GLU A 213 -0.17 -17.06 6.54
N ARG A 214 -0.02 -15.83 7.02
CA ARG A 214 -0.86 -14.68 6.65
C ARG A 214 -0.27 -13.85 5.51
N THR A 215 0.95 -14.16 5.06
CA THR A 215 1.55 -13.52 3.88
C THR A 215 0.79 -13.93 2.62
N TYR A 216 0.89 -13.13 1.57
CA TYR A 216 0.18 -13.34 0.29
C TYR A 216 0.37 -14.75 -0.27
N LEU A 217 1.56 -15.33 -0.12
CA LEU A 217 1.90 -16.70 -0.53
C LEU A 217 2.15 -17.68 0.63
N GLY A 218 1.88 -17.27 1.87
CA GLY A 218 2.03 -18.13 3.06
C GLY A 218 1.30 -19.47 2.93
N PRO A 219 0.00 -19.48 2.54
CA PRO A 219 -0.76 -20.71 2.33
C PRO A 219 -0.21 -21.64 1.24
N TYR A 220 0.75 -21.16 0.44
CA TYR A 220 1.44 -21.90 -0.60
C TYR A 220 2.95 -22.04 -0.31
N ASN A 221 3.34 -22.00 0.97
CA ASN A 221 4.73 -22.08 1.41
C ASN A 221 5.67 -21.10 0.68
N ASN A 222 5.20 -19.87 0.49
CA ASN A 222 5.88 -18.78 -0.21
C ASN A 222 6.20 -19.06 -1.71
N GLN A 223 5.49 -20.00 -2.33
CA GLN A 223 5.61 -20.34 -3.75
C GLN A 223 4.28 -20.08 -4.46
N HIS A 224 4.27 -19.24 -5.50
CA HIS A 224 3.03 -19.00 -6.22
C HIS A 224 2.56 -20.27 -6.96
N PRO A 225 1.27 -20.65 -6.86
CA PRO A 225 0.77 -21.93 -7.40
C PRO A 225 0.79 -22.01 -8.94
N HIS A 226 0.76 -20.86 -9.62
CA HIS A 226 0.83 -20.76 -11.08
C HIS A 226 2.19 -20.25 -11.62
N TYR A 227 2.67 -19.09 -11.16
CA TYR A 227 3.92 -18.48 -11.64
C TYR A 227 5.15 -18.97 -10.85
N SER A 228 6.03 -19.75 -11.49
CA SER A 228 7.24 -20.29 -10.84
C SER A 228 8.21 -19.22 -10.31
N TRP A 229 8.29 -18.07 -10.99
CA TRP A 229 9.15 -16.95 -10.63
C TRP A 229 8.64 -16.12 -9.45
N LYS A 230 7.34 -16.22 -9.13
CA LYS A 230 6.69 -15.32 -8.16
C LYS A 230 6.76 -15.93 -6.76
N LYS A 231 7.45 -15.22 -5.87
CA LYS A 231 7.61 -15.52 -4.44
C LYS A 231 7.42 -14.23 -3.65
N GLY A 232 7.11 -14.35 -2.37
CA GLY A 232 6.97 -13.19 -1.50
C GLY A 232 5.57 -12.54 -1.51
N GLY A 233 5.55 -11.29 -1.06
CA GLY A 233 4.35 -10.48 -0.79
C GLY A 233 4.07 -10.35 0.71
N MET A 234 3.31 -9.33 1.09
CA MET A 234 2.84 -9.19 2.47
C MET A 234 1.33 -9.38 2.49
N ILE A 235 0.54 -8.30 2.54
CA ILE A 235 -0.91 -8.41 2.37
C ILE A 235 -1.23 -8.56 0.87
N THR A 236 -0.46 -7.88 0.02
CA THR A 236 -0.51 -8.02 -1.44
C THR A 236 0.72 -8.76 -1.96
N ASP A 237 0.78 -8.99 -3.26
CA ASP A 237 1.97 -9.57 -3.86
C ASP A 237 3.19 -8.65 -3.76
N LEU A 238 4.37 -9.22 -4.03
CA LEU A 238 5.67 -8.54 -3.91
C LEU A 238 5.74 -7.17 -4.59
N ILE A 239 5.03 -6.97 -5.71
CA ILE A 239 5.05 -5.72 -6.47
C ILE A 239 4.15 -4.69 -5.80
N TRP A 240 2.88 -5.03 -5.58
CA TRP A 240 1.89 -4.07 -5.07
C TRP A 240 2.15 -3.63 -3.65
N GLU A 241 2.84 -4.47 -2.88
CA GLU A 241 3.20 -4.14 -1.52
C GLU A 241 4.15 -2.93 -1.45
N THR A 242 4.95 -2.68 -2.48
CA THR A 242 5.89 -1.54 -2.51
C THR A 242 5.18 -0.20 -2.30
N PHE A 243 4.15 0.10 -3.08
CA PHE A 243 3.45 1.37 -3.01
C PHE A 243 2.35 1.38 -1.93
N CYS A 244 1.88 0.21 -1.47
CA CYS A 244 1.06 0.11 -0.26
C CYS A 244 1.87 0.47 1.00
N LEU A 245 3.11 -0.03 1.09
CA LEU A 245 4.06 0.28 2.15
C LEU A 245 4.44 1.76 2.14
N GLU A 246 4.76 2.33 0.98
CA GLU A 246 5.08 3.76 0.83
C GLU A 246 3.91 4.64 1.34
N ALA A 247 2.69 4.33 0.91
CA ALA A 247 1.49 5.04 1.37
C ALA A 247 1.26 4.91 2.88
N THR A 248 1.51 3.72 3.44
CA THR A 248 1.37 3.44 4.88
C THR A 248 2.40 4.20 5.70
N ALA A 249 3.65 4.30 5.23
CA ALA A 249 4.70 5.07 5.88
C ALA A 249 4.30 6.56 5.99
N TYR A 250 3.81 7.16 4.90
CA TYR A 250 3.33 8.54 4.94
C TYR A 250 2.11 8.71 5.85
N ALA A 251 1.16 7.77 5.86
CA ALA A 251 0.00 7.85 6.75
C ALA A 251 0.42 7.79 8.23
N TYR A 252 1.34 6.89 8.59
CA TYR A 252 1.91 6.84 9.95
C TYR A 252 2.61 8.14 10.32
N ASP A 253 3.42 8.70 9.42
CA ASP A 253 4.08 9.98 9.68
C ASP A 253 3.06 11.11 9.92
N ALA A 254 2.04 11.23 9.08
CA ALA A 254 0.98 12.23 9.25
C ALA A 254 0.21 12.08 10.57
N LEU A 255 0.05 10.86 11.07
CA LEU A 255 -0.71 10.52 12.27
C LEU A 255 0.16 10.42 13.53
N TYR A 256 1.48 10.59 13.42
CA TYR A 256 2.44 10.26 14.49
C TYR A 256 2.09 10.89 15.83
N ASP A 257 1.76 12.18 15.85
CA ASP A 257 1.42 12.93 17.06
C ASP A 257 0.03 12.53 17.60
N ALA A 258 -0.87 12.07 16.74
CA ALA A 258 -2.24 11.68 17.09
C ALA A 258 -2.36 10.24 17.62
N LEU A 259 -1.29 9.44 17.61
CA LEU A 259 -1.28 8.09 18.17
C LEU A 259 -1.42 8.07 19.70
N ASP A 260 -1.25 9.22 20.37
CA ASP A 260 -1.51 9.39 21.81
C ASP A 260 -2.99 9.70 22.13
N ASP A 261 -3.89 9.74 21.13
CA ASP A 261 -5.32 10.01 21.36
C ASP A 261 -5.93 9.00 22.36
N PRO A 262 -6.42 9.44 23.54
CA PRO A 262 -6.88 8.52 24.57
C PRO A 262 -8.06 7.64 24.14
N LYS A 263 -8.91 8.15 23.23
CA LYS A 263 -10.07 7.40 22.72
C LYS A 263 -9.62 6.29 21.77
N ALA A 264 -8.69 6.60 20.85
CA ALA A 264 -8.07 5.59 20.00
C ALA A 264 -7.37 4.52 20.84
N LEU A 265 -6.56 4.92 21.83
CA LEU A 265 -5.86 3.99 22.73
C LEU A 265 -6.81 3.08 23.51
N ALA A 266 -7.87 3.65 24.09
CA ALA A 266 -8.89 2.87 24.79
C ALA A 266 -9.59 1.86 23.86
N PHE A 267 -9.90 2.28 22.62
CA PHE A 267 -10.52 1.42 21.62
C PHE A 267 -9.58 0.27 21.19
N VAL A 268 -8.33 0.55 20.81
CA VAL A 268 -7.42 -0.51 20.34
C VAL A 268 -7.04 -1.47 21.47
N LYS A 269 -6.97 -0.98 22.71
CA LYS A 269 -6.80 -1.84 23.90
C LYS A 269 -8.00 -2.75 24.12
N SER A 270 -9.23 -2.26 23.92
CA SER A 270 -10.44 -3.11 24.01
C SER A 270 -10.50 -4.19 22.93
N LYS A 271 -9.78 -3.98 21.82
CA LYS A 271 -9.55 -5.00 20.77
C LYS A 271 -8.44 -6.00 21.07
N GLY A 272 -7.84 -5.94 22.26
CA GLY A 272 -6.81 -6.87 22.70
C GLY A 272 -5.40 -6.53 22.22
N MET A 273 -5.15 -5.31 21.71
CA MET A 273 -3.77 -4.89 21.45
C MET A 273 -3.00 -4.74 22.76
N PRO A 274 -1.74 -5.24 22.84
CA PRO A 274 -0.91 -5.14 24.03
C PRO A 274 -0.27 -3.75 24.16
N VAL A 275 -1.10 -2.70 24.21
CA VAL A 275 -0.67 -1.29 24.23
C VAL A 275 -1.35 -0.53 25.37
N SER A 276 -0.60 0.32 26.06
CA SER A 276 -1.11 1.18 27.15
C SER A 276 -0.82 2.66 26.96
N SER A 277 0.02 3.03 26.00
CA SER A 277 0.36 4.41 25.64
C SER A 277 0.51 4.57 24.12
N GLY A 278 0.58 5.80 23.61
CA GLY A 278 0.89 6.01 22.19
C GLY A 278 2.30 5.56 21.84
N ASP A 279 3.24 5.56 22.77
CA ASP A 279 4.58 4.98 22.57
C ASP A 279 4.53 3.46 22.40
N ASP A 280 3.67 2.75 23.14
CA ASP A 280 3.45 1.33 22.91
C ASP A 280 2.85 1.09 21.53
N LEU A 281 1.86 1.90 21.13
CA LEU A 281 1.21 1.80 19.83
C LEU A 281 2.18 2.09 18.67
N ARG A 282 3.00 3.14 18.78
CA ARG A 282 4.09 3.45 17.83
C ARG A 282 5.04 2.27 17.71
N ARG A 283 5.56 1.75 18.82
CA ARG A 283 6.46 0.58 18.82
C ARG A 283 5.81 -0.65 18.19
N TYR A 284 4.53 -0.89 18.46
CA TYR A 284 3.78 -1.99 17.86
C TYR A 284 3.68 -1.83 16.34
N ILE A 285 3.30 -0.65 15.86
CA ILE A 285 3.22 -0.32 14.42
C ILE A 285 4.60 -0.44 13.76
N GLU A 286 5.63 0.16 14.36
CA GLU A 286 7.01 0.12 13.87
C GLU A 286 7.53 -1.31 13.75
N THR A 287 7.24 -2.15 14.73
CA THR A 287 7.65 -3.55 14.72
C THR A 287 6.88 -4.35 13.67
N TYR A 288 5.55 -4.36 13.76
CA TYR A 288 4.72 -5.29 12.98
C TYR A 288 4.44 -4.83 11.55
N ILE A 289 4.53 -3.53 11.24
CA ILE A 289 4.46 -3.05 9.85
C ILE A 289 5.87 -2.83 9.32
N PHE A 290 6.57 -1.83 9.87
CA PHE A 290 7.75 -1.28 9.18
C PHE A 290 8.95 -2.22 9.25
N ARG A 291 9.32 -2.76 10.42
CA ARG A 291 10.43 -3.71 10.51
C ARG A 291 10.13 -5.04 9.83
N ALA A 292 8.87 -5.50 9.86
CA ALA A 292 8.44 -6.67 9.11
C ALA A 292 8.61 -6.46 7.59
N ALA A 293 8.22 -5.27 7.10
CA ALA A 293 8.36 -4.90 5.70
C ALA A 293 9.82 -4.66 5.29
N MET A 294 10.65 -4.07 6.15
CA MET A 294 12.10 -3.91 5.91
C MET A 294 12.78 -5.26 5.72
N ARG A 295 12.47 -6.25 6.57
CA ARG A 295 12.93 -7.64 6.36
C ARG A 295 12.44 -8.19 5.02
N GLY A 296 11.17 -7.94 4.68
CA GLY A 296 10.59 -8.31 3.38
C GLY A 296 11.35 -7.71 2.19
N LEU A 297 11.76 -6.44 2.28
CA LEU A 297 12.57 -5.75 1.26
C LEU A 297 13.95 -6.40 1.13
N GLU A 298 14.68 -6.54 2.24
CA GLU A 298 16.05 -7.11 2.28
C GLU A 298 16.11 -8.52 1.68
N LEU A 299 15.06 -9.33 1.92
CA LEU A 299 14.97 -10.71 1.48
C LEU A 299 14.33 -10.85 0.08
N GLY A 300 13.96 -9.74 -0.55
CA GLY A 300 13.38 -9.71 -1.91
C GLY A 300 11.93 -10.16 -1.98
N TRP A 301 11.22 -10.27 -0.85
CA TRP A 301 9.80 -10.62 -0.80
C TRP A 301 8.87 -9.40 -0.94
N ILE A 302 9.42 -8.19 -0.86
CA ILE A 302 8.80 -6.97 -1.39
C ILE A 302 9.74 -6.48 -2.49
N HIS A 303 9.28 -6.55 -3.73
CA HIS A 303 10.09 -6.24 -4.91
C HIS A 303 9.17 -5.90 -6.07
N GLY A 304 9.19 -4.64 -6.48
CA GLY A 304 8.45 -4.13 -7.63
C GLY A 304 9.38 -3.70 -8.74
N ASN A 305 8.82 -3.13 -9.82
CA ASN A 305 9.59 -2.50 -10.88
C ASN A 305 10.56 -1.44 -10.31
N GLU A 306 11.62 -1.18 -11.08
CA GLU A 306 12.68 -0.26 -10.67
C GLU A 306 12.16 1.15 -10.40
N GLY A 307 12.40 1.64 -9.19
CA GLY A 307 11.87 2.88 -8.63
C GLY A 307 10.84 2.63 -7.52
N PHE A 308 10.07 1.54 -7.56
CA PHE A 308 9.00 1.28 -6.60
C PHE A 308 9.54 0.85 -5.22
N HIS A 309 10.32 -0.23 -5.17
CA HIS A 309 10.79 -0.81 -3.91
C HIS A 309 11.87 0.06 -3.26
N GLN A 310 12.62 0.83 -4.05
CA GLN A 310 13.56 1.84 -3.57
C GLN A 310 12.84 3.04 -2.95
N ALA A 311 11.76 3.52 -3.58
CA ALA A 311 10.94 4.60 -3.01
C ALA A 311 10.29 4.14 -1.69
N ALA A 312 9.77 2.91 -1.64
CA ALA A 312 9.24 2.31 -0.43
C ALA A 312 10.30 2.24 0.69
N ALA A 313 11.49 1.71 0.40
CA ALA A 313 12.59 1.63 1.36
C ALA A 313 13.00 3.00 1.91
N LEU A 314 13.18 4.01 1.05
CA LEU A 314 13.55 5.36 1.47
C LEU A 314 12.41 6.08 2.19
N ALA A 315 11.15 5.83 1.83
CA ALA A 315 10.00 6.36 2.56
C ALA A 315 9.97 5.81 4.00
N VAL A 316 10.16 4.51 4.18
CA VAL A 316 10.25 3.92 5.53
C VAL A 316 11.49 4.43 6.27
N ALA A 317 12.64 4.56 5.61
CA ALA A 317 13.86 5.09 6.22
C ALA A 317 13.67 6.52 6.75
N LEU A 318 13.10 7.41 5.93
CA LEU A 318 12.79 8.78 6.31
C LEU A 318 11.74 8.84 7.43
N VAL A 319 10.73 7.98 7.36
CA VAL A 319 9.60 8.00 8.29
C VAL A 319 9.97 7.43 9.64
N LEU A 320 10.75 6.35 9.73
CA LEU A 320 11.22 5.85 11.03
C LEU A 320 12.32 6.72 11.62
N ASP A 321 13.22 7.24 10.77
CA ASP A 321 14.39 8.02 11.18
C ASP A 321 15.28 7.30 12.21
N ASP A 322 15.30 5.96 12.17
CA ASP A 322 16.02 5.11 13.11
C ASP A 322 17.46 4.85 12.68
N TYR A 323 18.41 5.26 13.51
CA TYR A 323 19.84 4.97 13.30
C TYR A 323 20.48 4.36 14.54
N SER A 324 19.67 3.74 15.41
CA SER A 324 20.13 2.97 16.55
C SER A 324 20.63 1.58 16.14
N ASP A 325 21.10 0.79 17.11
CA ASP A 325 21.57 -0.58 16.86
C ASP A 325 20.44 -1.58 16.57
N GLN A 326 19.17 -1.20 16.73
CA GLN A 326 18.04 -2.07 16.42
C GLN A 326 17.93 -2.28 14.91
N ARG A 327 17.99 -3.52 14.41
CA ARG A 327 17.96 -3.83 12.96
C ARG A 327 16.71 -4.60 12.53
N PRO A 328 16.26 -4.47 11.26
CA PRO A 328 16.71 -3.49 10.26
C PRO A 328 16.27 -2.06 10.63
N ASN A 329 17.05 -1.05 10.26
CA ASN A 329 16.76 0.38 10.53
C ASN A 329 16.87 1.26 9.27
N SER A 330 16.82 2.60 9.44
CA SER A 330 16.88 3.55 8.33
C SER A 330 18.21 3.53 7.59
N GLN A 331 19.33 3.28 8.26
CA GLN A 331 20.63 3.09 7.58
C GLN A 331 20.59 1.88 6.65
N ASP A 332 20.01 0.76 7.11
CA ASP A 332 19.92 -0.46 6.32
C ASP A 332 19.03 -0.26 5.10
N MET A 333 17.92 0.47 5.23
CA MET A 333 17.04 0.78 4.10
C MET A 333 17.67 1.73 3.08
N VAL A 334 18.45 2.72 3.50
CA VAL A 334 19.21 3.57 2.56
C VAL A 334 20.30 2.76 1.86
N ASN A 335 21.02 1.91 2.60
CA ASN A 335 22.01 1.00 2.03
C ASN A 335 21.36 0.03 1.03
N TYR A 336 20.22 -0.56 1.40
CA TYR A 336 19.43 -1.45 0.57
C TYR A 336 19.02 -0.77 -0.74
N ALA A 337 18.46 0.44 -0.64
CA ALA A 337 17.94 1.17 -1.80
C ALA A 337 19.06 1.54 -2.80
N TYR A 338 20.25 1.92 -2.33
CA TYR A 338 21.34 2.35 -3.21
C TYR A 338 22.31 1.23 -3.64
N HIS A 339 22.62 0.31 -2.73
CA HIS A 339 23.70 -0.67 -2.90
C HIS A 339 23.32 -2.12 -2.58
N GLY A 340 22.21 -2.35 -1.88
CA GLY A 340 21.61 -3.68 -1.77
C GLY A 340 20.81 -4.02 -3.03
N SER A 341 19.79 -4.85 -2.90
CA SER A 341 18.96 -5.28 -4.04
C SER A 341 18.24 -4.14 -4.76
N GLY A 342 18.13 -2.95 -4.15
CA GLY A 342 17.55 -1.77 -4.80
C GLY A 342 18.47 -1.09 -5.82
N GLN A 343 19.80 -1.21 -5.69
CA GLN A 343 20.81 -0.79 -6.67
C GLN A 343 20.65 0.63 -7.29
N SER A 344 19.99 1.58 -6.62
CA SER A 344 19.67 2.90 -7.22
C SER A 344 20.89 3.63 -7.75
N ALA A 345 22.06 3.49 -7.10
CA ALA A 345 23.30 4.13 -7.51
C ALA A 345 23.75 3.77 -8.95
N PHE A 346 23.29 2.63 -9.46
CA PHE A 346 23.68 2.11 -10.77
C PHE A 346 22.48 1.90 -11.70
N MET A 347 21.29 1.67 -11.13
CA MET A 347 20.12 1.18 -11.85
C MET A 347 19.69 2.13 -12.96
N ILE A 348 19.52 3.43 -12.68
CA ILE A 348 19.03 4.38 -13.70
C ILE A 348 19.99 4.53 -14.89
N ILE A 349 21.30 4.47 -14.63
CA ILE A 349 22.33 4.55 -15.68
C ILE A 349 22.36 3.25 -16.49
N ASN A 350 22.14 2.09 -15.88
CA ASN A 350 22.21 0.80 -16.56
C ASN A 350 20.90 0.37 -17.23
N SER A 351 19.76 0.86 -16.74
CA SER A 351 18.42 0.53 -17.26
C SER A 351 17.96 1.43 -18.41
N THR A 352 18.69 2.52 -18.68
CA THR A 352 18.42 3.44 -19.79
C THR A 352 19.40 3.26 -20.96
N HIS A 353 18.99 3.61 -22.17
CA HIS A 353 19.84 3.79 -23.35
C HIS A 353 20.44 5.20 -23.36
N ARG A 354 21.27 5.53 -24.36
CA ARG A 354 21.95 6.84 -24.44
C ARG A 354 20.99 8.01 -24.64
N ASP A 355 19.84 7.73 -25.22
CA ASP A 355 18.75 8.66 -25.51
C ASP A 355 17.68 8.70 -24.42
N GLY A 356 17.88 8.03 -23.28
CA GLY A 356 16.89 7.95 -22.19
C GLY A 356 15.79 6.91 -22.35
N GLY A 357 15.76 6.17 -23.48
CA GLY A 357 14.88 5.03 -23.65
C GLY A 357 15.22 3.87 -22.72
N GLY A 358 14.35 2.86 -22.63
CA GLY A 358 14.58 1.67 -21.81
C GLY A 358 14.37 0.39 -22.60
N HIS A 359 14.76 -0.75 -22.01
CA HIS A 359 14.70 -2.06 -22.67
C HIS A 359 13.29 -2.69 -22.74
N GLU A 360 12.34 -2.16 -21.98
CA GLU A 360 10.93 -2.61 -21.99
C GLU A 360 10.14 -1.86 -23.06
N SER A 361 8.86 -1.58 -22.81
CA SER A 361 8.04 -0.72 -23.65
C SER A 361 8.24 0.76 -23.32
N ALA A 362 7.78 1.63 -24.22
CA ALA A 362 7.70 3.07 -23.95
C ALA A 362 6.80 3.37 -22.73
N GLY A 363 5.74 2.58 -22.52
CA GLY A 363 4.87 2.67 -21.34
C GLY A 363 5.62 2.30 -20.05
N TYR A 364 6.25 1.12 -19.99
CA TYR A 364 7.04 0.70 -18.82
C TYR A 364 8.29 1.56 -18.61
N ASN A 365 8.78 2.25 -19.65
CA ASN A 365 9.87 3.22 -19.48
C ASN A 365 9.47 4.38 -18.57
N THR A 366 8.18 4.76 -18.54
CA THR A 366 7.67 5.82 -17.65
C THR A 366 7.83 5.46 -16.17
N ILE A 367 7.88 4.17 -15.82
CA ILE A 367 8.08 3.73 -14.44
C ILE A 367 9.41 4.24 -13.88
N LYS A 368 10.44 4.42 -14.72
CA LYS A 368 11.75 4.93 -14.27
C LYS A 368 11.69 6.38 -13.82
N LEU A 369 10.62 7.12 -14.15
CA LEU A 369 10.35 8.44 -13.55
C LEU A 369 10.07 8.34 -12.04
N ASP A 370 9.79 7.15 -11.51
CA ASP A 370 9.65 6.95 -10.06
C ASP A 370 10.96 7.12 -9.30
N PHE A 371 12.11 7.03 -9.98
CA PHE A 371 13.39 7.44 -9.38
C PHE A 371 13.43 8.93 -9.01
N ILE A 372 12.54 9.77 -9.56
CA ILE A 372 12.34 11.14 -9.06
C ILE A 372 11.91 11.13 -7.59
N ARG A 373 11.03 10.20 -7.20
CA ARG A 373 10.63 10.04 -5.78
C ARG A 373 11.81 9.54 -4.95
N VAL A 374 12.57 8.56 -5.45
CA VAL A 374 13.78 8.04 -4.78
C VAL A 374 14.78 9.17 -4.51
N ASN A 375 15.08 9.99 -5.52
CA ASN A 375 16.02 11.10 -5.40
C ASN A 375 15.53 12.16 -4.40
N ARG A 376 14.24 12.52 -4.46
CA ARG A 376 13.62 13.48 -3.52
C ARG A 376 13.64 12.97 -2.08
N LEU A 377 13.35 11.69 -1.86
CA LEU A 377 13.39 11.09 -0.52
C LEU A 377 14.82 11.07 0.03
N MET A 378 15.81 10.75 -0.80
CA MET A 378 17.21 10.82 -0.39
C MET A 378 17.63 12.23 -0.01
N ALA A 379 17.21 13.25 -0.77
CA ALA A 379 17.48 14.65 -0.45
C ALA A 379 16.89 15.05 0.92
N GLU A 380 15.67 14.60 1.25
CA GLU A 380 15.07 14.84 2.57
C GLU A 380 15.82 14.12 3.69
N ILE A 381 16.25 12.87 3.48
CA ILE A 381 17.06 12.12 4.44
C ILE A 381 18.39 12.86 4.70
N ARG A 382 19.07 13.33 3.65
CA ARG A 382 20.29 14.13 3.75
C ARG A 382 20.07 15.45 4.48
N ARG A 383 18.98 16.15 4.21
CA ARG A 383 18.64 17.40 4.91
C ARG A 383 18.52 17.20 6.42
N ARG A 384 18.05 16.02 6.86
CA ARG A 384 17.97 15.64 8.27
C ARG A 384 19.30 15.11 8.83
N HIS A 385 20.10 14.45 8.00
CA HIS A 385 21.38 13.82 8.38
C HIS A 385 22.53 14.22 7.43
N PRO A 386 22.96 15.50 7.43
CA PRO A 386 23.80 16.07 6.36
C PRO A 386 25.17 15.40 6.20
N ASN A 387 25.72 14.83 7.28
CA ASN A 387 27.06 14.24 7.27
C ASN A 387 27.05 12.70 7.24
N ARG A 388 25.87 12.07 7.15
CA ARG A 388 25.75 10.61 7.25
C ARG A 388 25.87 9.90 5.90
N PHE A 389 25.44 10.55 4.82
CA PHE A 389 25.35 9.97 3.49
C PHE A 389 26.15 10.79 2.48
N ALA A 390 27.40 10.38 2.26
CA ALA A 390 28.30 11.06 1.34
C ALA A 390 27.82 10.98 -0.12
N ASP A 391 28.03 12.05 -0.88
CA ASP A 391 27.52 12.22 -2.25
C ASP A 391 28.17 11.29 -3.27
N ASP A 392 29.42 10.91 -3.05
CA ASP A 392 30.13 9.93 -3.87
C ASP A 392 29.53 8.52 -3.74
N ARG A 393 29.05 8.17 -2.55
CA ARG A 393 28.46 6.86 -2.26
C ARG A 393 26.98 6.81 -2.61
N TYR A 394 26.21 7.84 -2.33
CA TYR A 394 24.76 7.88 -2.58
C TYR A 394 24.40 8.95 -3.62
N PRO A 395 24.89 8.86 -4.87
CA PRO A 395 24.84 9.98 -5.81
C PRO A 395 23.43 10.48 -6.09
N ASP A 396 23.31 11.76 -6.48
CA ASP A 396 22.08 12.24 -7.11
C ASP A 396 21.86 11.42 -8.40
N LEU A 397 20.73 10.72 -8.44
CA LEU A 397 20.42 9.76 -9.49
C LEU A 397 20.31 10.42 -10.88
N PHE A 398 20.04 11.72 -10.91
CA PHE A 398 19.89 12.49 -12.14
C PHE A 398 21.08 13.38 -12.42
N ASP A 399 22.20 13.34 -11.68
CA ASP A 399 23.36 14.17 -12.04
C ASP A 399 24.14 13.62 -13.26
N ASN A 400 23.83 12.39 -13.69
CA ASN A 400 24.36 11.81 -14.92
C ASN A 400 23.58 12.27 -16.17
N PRO A 401 24.25 12.76 -17.24
CA PRO A 401 23.57 13.16 -18.49
C PRO A 401 22.66 12.08 -19.10
N LYS A 402 23.07 10.81 -19.01
CA LYS A 402 22.28 9.67 -19.50
C LYS A 402 20.98 9.50 -18.71
N ALA A 403 21.03 9.69 -17.39
CA ALA A 403 19.85 9.64 -16.54
C ALA A 403 18.91 10.84 -16.82
N LYS A 404 19.46 12.03 -17.08
CA LYS A 404 18.67 13.22 -17.47
C LYS A 404 17.95 13.02 -18.81
N ALA A 405 18.55 12.30 -19.75
CA ALA A 405 17.98 12.05 -21.08
C ALA A 405 16.59 11.38 -21.03
N ILE A 406 16.22 10.73 -19.92
CA ILE A 406 14.88 10.16 -19.77
C ILE A 406 13.77 11.23 -19.89
N PHE A 407 14.03 12.47 -19.47
CA PHE A 407 13.04 13.54 -19.56
C PHE A 407 12.77 13.93 -21.02
N ASP A 408 13.84 14.09 -21.78
CA ASP A 408 13.79 14.44 -23.20
C ASP A 408 13.17 13.29 -24.02
N HIS A 409 13.56 12.04 -23.74
CA HIS A 409 13.03 10.85 -24.40
C HIS A 409 11.49 10.82 -24.44
N HIS A 410 10.85 11.06 -23.30
CA HIS A 410 9.39 10.99 -23.20
C HIS A 410 8.71 12.17 -23.91
N ILE A 411 9.38 13.32 -23.99
CA ILE A 411 8.89 14.49 -24.74
C ILE A 411 9.00 14.22 -26.25
N ASP A 412 10.15 13.72 -26.70
CA ASP A 412 10.44 13.44 -28.11
C ASP A 412 9.58 12.30 -28.69
N MET A 413 9.16 11.37 -27.84
CA MET A 413 8.26 10.25 -28.20
C MET A 413 6.78 10.63 -28.27
N MET A 414 6.40 11.87 -27.91
CA MET A 414 5.00 12.28 -27.96
C MET A 414 4.51 12.45 -29.40
N VAL A 415 3.47 11.70 -29.75
CA VAL A 415 2.72 11.86 -31.01
C VAL A 415 1.57 12.84 -30.78
N ASP A 416 1.46 13.85 -31.64
CA ASP A 416 0.44 14.92 -31.58
C ASP A 416 0.39 15.67 -30.23
N GLY A 417 1.49 15.61 -29.46
CA GLY A 417 1.56 16.18 -28.09
C GLY A 417 0.60 15.53 -27.09
N ARG A 418 0.07 14.33 -27.38
CA ARG A 418 -1.03 13.72 -26.61
C ARG A 418 -0.72 12.34 -26.06
N PHE A 419 0.01 11.51 -26.79
CA PHE A 419 0.25 10.13 -26.38
C PHE A 419 1.62 9.64 -26.82
N ILE A 420 2.14 8.67 -26.08
CA ILE A 420 3.35 7.93 -26.42
C ILE A 420 2.94 6.69 -27.21
N VAL A 421 3.74 6.27 -28.19
CA VAL A 421 3.46 5.08 -29.01
C VAL A 421 3.32 3.83 -28.12
N PRO A 422 2.17 3.13 -28.12
CA PRO A 422 1.91 1.98 -27.24
C PRO A 422 2.50 0.68 -27.83
N VAL A 423 3.82 0.61 -27.95
CA VAL A 423 4.52 -0.63 -28.32
C VAL A 423 4.83 -1.43 -27.06
N GLY A 424 4.39 -2.70 -27.02
CA GLY A 424 4.51 -3.57 -25.85
C GLY A 424 3.43 -3.30 -24.80
N ASP A 425 3.59 -3.85 -23.60
CA ASP A 425 2.69 -3.59 -22.48
C ASP A 425 2.80 -2.11 -22.08
N ALA A 426 1.69 -1.38 -21.90
CA ALA A 426 1.72 0.06 -21.65
C ALA A 426 0.67 0.51 -20.64
#